data_AF-A0A7Y9JH98-F1
#
_entry.id   AF-A0A7Y9JH98-F1
#
_cell.length_a   1.000
_cell.length_b   1.000
_cell.length_c   1.000
_cell.angle_alpha   90.00
_cell.angle_beta   90.00
_cell.angle_gamma   90.00
#
_symmetry.space_group_name_H-M   'P 1'
#
loop_
_entity.id
_entity.type
_entity.pdbx_description
1 polymer ?
#
loop_
_entity_poly.entity_id
_entity_poly.type
_entity_poly.pdbx_seq_one_letter_code
_entity_poly.pdbx_strand_id
1 'polypeptide(L)'
;MSDFDDLVSAERRRLDEQAAAHAAGENARRRGDLPEWQRVVARVQDLLSSAARHLRDAGVPPVPVLEARKPNERLQLWGFELAGRVVVVGHRWLLGPLALDAEGRAYSMSRAVPLVPDFPLSQLPGLNKKMRKARLRTGLAPDRQVTWASMDPYVLDPAVGVETGRVACFGKGEDGTPLLLSTDPGSGRPLEPVLAEAVARHIARHTRR
;
A
#
# COMPACT_ATOMS: atom_id res chain seq x y z
N MET A 1 21.24 -33.91 -46.17
CA MET A 1 21.00 -33.62 -44.74
C MET A 1 21.77 -34.65 -43.95
N SER A 2 22.55 -34.21 -42.95
CA SER A 2 23.47 -35.06 -42.20
C SER A 2 22.77 -35.68 -40.99
N ASP A 3 23.13 -36.91 -40.61
CA ASP A 3 22.67 -37.58 -39.37
C ASP A 3 22.86 -36.71 -38.11
N PHE A 4 23.79 -35.77 -38.14
CA PHE A 4 24.01 -34.79 -37.08
C PHE A 4 22.88 -33.75 -36.97
N ASP A 5 22.34 -33.28 -38.10
CA ASP A 5 21.22 -32.33 -38.12
C ASP A 5 19.94 -32.95 -37.55
N ASP A 6 19.73 -34.25 -37.79
CA ASP A 6 18.60 -35.01 -37.26
C ASP A 6 18.72 -35.21 -35.74
N LEU A 7 19.94 -35.47 -35.25
CA LEU A 7 20.25 -35.54 -33.81
C LEU A 7 20.02 -34.20 -33.10
N VAL A 8 20.51 -33.09 -33.66
CA VAL A 8 20.31 -31.75 -33.10
C VAL A 8 18.82 -31.36 -33.10
N SER A 9 18.08 -31.73 -34.15
CA SER A 9 16.64 -31.50 -34.25
C SER A 9 15.83 -32.35 -33.27
N ALA A 10 16.29 -33.56 -32.95
CA ALA A 10 15.68 -34.41 -31.92
C ALA A 10 15.94 -33.85 -30.51
N GLU A 11 17.15 -33.38 -30.22
CA GLU A 11 17.50 -32.82 -28.91
C GLU A 11 16.79 -31.48 -28.64
N ARG A 12 16.65 -30.62 -29.66
CA ARG A 12 15.81 -29.41 -29.55
C ARG A 12 14.37 -29.73 -29.17
N ARG A 13 13.75 -30.71 -29.84
CA ARG A 13 12.39 -31.16 -29.51
C ARG A 13 12.29 -31.65 -28.07
N ARG A 14 13.28 -32.40 -27.59
CA ARG A 14 13.34 -32.87 -26.20
C ARG A 14 13.42 -31.72 -25.19
N LEU A 15 14.24 -30.70 -25.46
CA LEU A 15 14.34 -29.51 -24.61
C LEU A 15 13.05 -28.68 -24.61
N ASP A 16 12.42 -28.52 -25.77
CA ASP A 16 11.14 -27.82 -25.89
C ASP A 16 10.00 -28.55 -25.16
N GLU A 17 9.96 -29.89 -25.24
CA GLU A 17 9.01 -30.73 -24.49
C GLU A 17 9.23 -30.62 -22.97
N GLN A 18 10.49 -30.60 -22.51
CA GLN A 18 10.82 -30.39 -21.10
C GLN A 18 10.41 -28.99 -20.61
N ALA A 19 10.67 -27.95 -21.42
CA ALA A 19 10.27 -26.59 -21.12
C ALA A 19 8.73 -26.45 -21.07
N ALA A 20 8.02 -27.07 -22.01
CA ALA A 20 6.56 -27.08 -22.05
C ALA A 20 5.97 -27.84 -20.86
N ALA A 21 6.54 -28.99 -20.47
CA ALA A 21 6.11 -29.76 -19.30
C ALA A 21 6.35 -28.98 -18.00
N HIS A 22 7.48 -28.29 -17.87
CA HIS A 22 7.76 -27.42 -16.73
C HIS A 22 6.75 -26.27 -16.65
N ALA A 23 6.50 -25.58 -17.76
CA ALA A 23 5.54 -24.49 -17.83
C ALA A 23 4.10 -24.95 -17.51
N ALA A 24 3.71 -26.14 -17.98
CA ALA A 24 2.41 -26.73 -17.65
C ALA A 24 2.29 -27.08 -16.16
N GLY A 25 3.34 -27.66 -15.58
CA GLY A 25 3.40 -27.97 -14.14
C GLY A 25 3.34 -26.71 -13.27
N GLU A 26 4.04 -25.65 -13.68
CA GLU A 26 4.01 -24.35 -13.00
C GLU A 26 2.61 -23.72 -13.09
N ASN A 27 1.97 -23.73 -14.26
CA ASN A 27 0.60 -23.25 -14.43
C ASN A 27 -0.44 -24.05 -13.62
N ALA A 28 -0.26 -25.37 -13.50
CA ALA A 28 -1.13 -26.20 -12.68
C ALA A 28 -0.99 -25.87 -11.19
N ARG A 29 0.24 -25.67 -10.69
CA ARG A 29 0.49 -25.19 -9.32
C ARG A 29 -0.13 -23.82 -9.09
N ARG A 30 0.07 -22.87 -10.02
CA ARG A 30 -0.54 -21.53 -9.95
C ARG A 30 -2.07 -21.59 -9.86
N ARG A 31 -2.72 -22.49 -10.62
CA ARG A 31 -4.18 -22.72 -10.52
C ARG A 31 -4.59 -23.34 -9.18
N GLY A 32 -3.76 -24.22 -8.61
CA GLY A 32 -4.00 -24.84 -7.31
C GLY A 32 -3.85 -23.87 -6.13
N ASP A 33 -2.93 -22.91 -6.23
CA ASP A 33 -2.62 -21.96 -5.15
C ASP A 33 -3.58 -20.75 -5.15
N LEU A 34 -4.24 -20.47 -6.27
CA LEU A 34 -5.14 -19.32 -6.42
C LEU A 34 -6.28 -19.28 -5.39
N PRO A 35 -7.02 -20.37 -5.10
CA PRO A 35 -8.05 -20.37 -4.07
C PRO A 35 -7.51 -20.11 -2.65
N GLU A 36 -6.26 -20.50 -2.39
CA GLU A 36 -5.63 -20.23 -1.10
C GLU A 36 -5.26 -18.74 -0.98
N TRP A 37 -4.62 -18.17 -2.01
CA TRP A 37 -4.33 -16.74 -2.06
C TRP A 37 -5.59 -15.87 -2.03
N GLN A 38 -6.70 -16.31 -2.64
CA GLN A 38 -7.99 -15.64 -2.52
C GLN A 38 -8.47 -15.57 -1.06
N ARG A 39 -8.36 -16.67 -0.31
CA ARG A 39 -8.72 -16.69 1.12
C ARG A 39 -7.81 -15.79 1.94
N VAL A 40 -6.52 -15.78 1.66
CA VAL A 40 -5.54 -14.92 2.35
C VAL A 40 -5.84 -13.45 2.10
N VAL A 41 -6.05 -13.07 0.84
CA VAL A 41 -6.38 -11.68 0.46
C VAL A 41 -7.69 -11.23 1.10
N ALA A 42 -8.73 -12.09 1.10
CA ALA A 42 -9.99 -11.78 1.78
C ALA A 42 -9.76 -11.55 3.28
N ARG A 43 -8.96 -12.41 3.93
CA ARG A 43 -8.62 -12.24 5.35
C ARG A 43 -7.82 -10.96 5.62
N VAL A 44 -6.90 -10.59 4.74
CA VAL A 44 -6.17 -9.30 4.84
C VAL A 44 -7.17 -8.14 4.77
N GLN A 45 -8.08 -8.14 3.80
CA GLN A 45 -9.09 -7.10 3.65
C GLN A 45 -9.99 -6.99 4.89
N ASP A 46 -10.46 -8.12 5.43
CA ASP A 46 -11.27 -8.15 6.65
C ASP A 46 -10.54 -7.54 7.85
N LEU A 47 -9.26 -7.90 8.04
CA LEU A 47 -8.42 -7.36 9.11
C LEU A 47 -8.21 -5.85 8.98
N LEU A 48 -7.95 -5.35 7.77
CA LEU A 48 -7.79 -3.93 7.49
C LEU A 48 -9.09 -3.15 7.73
N SER A 49 -10.22 -3.64 7.22
CA SER A 49 -11.53 -3.03 7.45
C SER A 49 -11.92 -3.04 8.93
N SER A 50 -11.61 -4.11 9.66
CA SER A 50 -11.84 -4.17 11.11
C SER A 50 -10.98 -3.17 11.88
N ALA A 51 -9.69 -3.06 11.54
CA ALA A 51 -8.79 -2.09 12.14
C ALA A 51 -9.27 -0.64 11.91
N ALA A 52 -9.69 -0.30 10.69
CA ALA A 52 -10.24 1.01 10.37
C ALA A 52 -11.52 1.31 11.16
N ARG A 53 -12.39 0.31 11.33
CA ARG A 53 -13.62 0.42 12.14
C ARG A 53 -13.29 0.71 13.60
N HIS A 54 -12.39 -0.06 14.22
CA HIS A 54 -12.01 0.15 15.62
C HIS A 54 -11.40 1.54 15.87
N LEU A 55 -10.58 2.05 14.95
CA LEU A 55 -10.01 3.40 15.08
C LEU A 55 -11.09 4.48 15.00
N ARG A 56 -12.08 4.28 14.11
CA ARG A 56 -13.22 5.19 13.95
C ARG A 56 -14.12 5.18 15.18
N ASP A 57 -14.48 4.00 15.67
CA ASP A 57 -15.34 3.82 16.84
C ASP A 57 -14.70 4.39 18.11
N ALA A 58 -13.36 4.31 18.20
CA ALA A 58 -12.58 4.93 19.27
C ALA A 58 -12.36 6.44 19.08
N GLY A 59 -12.90 7.06 18.02
CA GLY A 59 -12.78 8.50 17.77
C GLY A 59 -11.36 8.96 17.44
N VAL A 60 -10.47 8.08 16.99
CA VAL A 60 -9.08 8.44 16.67
C VAL A 60 -9.05 9.25 15.37
N PRO A 61 -8.64 10.53 15.38
CA PRO A 61 -8.66 11.35 14.18
C PRO A 61 -7.55 10.94 13.20
N PRO A 62 -7.88 10.64 11.92
CA PRO A 62 -6.88 10.35 10.91
C PRO A 62 -6.11 11.61 10.46
N VAL A 63 -4.93 11.39 9.87
CA VAL A 63 -4.05 12.44 9.36
C VAL A 63 -4.49 12.85 7.95
N PRO A 64 -4.68 14.15 7.64
CA PRO A 64 -4.99 14.60 6.29
C PRO A 64 -3.88 14.25 5.28
N VAL A 65 -4.29 13.85 4.07
CA VAL A 65 -3.41 13.54 2.95
C VAL A 65 -3.50 14.66 1.93
N LEU A 66 -2.36 15.26 1.59
CA LEU A 66 -2.25 16.37 0.65
C LEU A 66 -1.69 15.91 -0.69
N GLU A 67 -2.25 16.43 -1.77
CA GLU A 67 -1.71 16.26 -3.11
C GLU A 67 -1.38 17.63 -3.71
N ALA A 68 -0.21 17.75 -4.35
CA ALA A 68 0.18 18.95 -5.08
C ALA A 68 -0.10 18.77 -6.57
N ARG A 69 -1.22 19.32 -7.06
CA ARG A 69 -1.60 19.23 -8.46
C ARG A 69 -1.09 20.40 -9.29
N LYS A 70 -0.83 20.15 -10.58
CA LYS A 70 -0.50 21.19 -11.55
C LYS A 70 -1.74 22.04 -11.86
N PRO A 71 -1.62 23.33 -12.20
CA PRO A 71 -2.75 24.23 -12.42
C PRO A 71 -3.81 23.74 -13.42
N ASN A 72 -3.41 22.93 -14.40
CA ASN A 72 -4.25 22.35 -15.44
C ASN A 72 -4.90 21.02 -15.03
N GLU A 73 -4.48 20.40 -13.93
CA GLU A 73 -5.06 19.16 -13.41
C GLU A 73 -6.30 19.52 -12.58
N ARG A 74 -7.48 19.29 -13.17
CA ARG A 74 -8.78 19.43 -12.51
C ARG A 74 -9.10 18.15 -11.73
N LEU A 75 -9.54 18.28 -10.48
CA LEU A 75 -10.02 17.15 -9.68
C LEU A 75 -11.52 17.31 -9.46
N GLN A 76 -12.30 16.29 -9.81
CA GLN A 76 -13.66 16.16 -9.32
C GLN A 76 -13.64 15.41 -7.99
N LEU A 77 -13.97 16.09 -6.90
CA LEU A 77 -14.15 15.47 -5.59
C LEU A 77 -15.53 15.86 -5.06
N TRP A 78 -16.34 14.85 -4.71
CA TRP A 78 -17.71 15.05 -4.19
C TRP A 78 -18.60 15.94 -5.08
N GLY A 79 -18.44 15.84 -6.41
CA GLY A 79 -19.19 16.64 -7.39
C GLY A 79 -18.67 18.06 -7.62
N PHE A 80 -17.59 18.48 -6.94
CA PHE A 80 -16.98 19.80 -7.13
C PHE A 80 -15.70 19.70 -7.96
N GLU A 81 -15.52 20.66 -8.89
CA GLU A 81 -14.32 20.80 -9.68
C GLU A 81 -13.29 21.70 -8.96
N LEU A 82 -12.19 21.09 -8.52
CA LEU A 82 -11.09 21.78 -7.86
C LEU A 82 -9.99 22.05 -8.89
N ALA A 83 -9.72 23.33 -9.17
CA ALA A 83 -8.62 23.75 -10.03
C ALA A 83 -7.27 23.52 -9.35
N GLY A 84 -6.30 23.00 -10.12
CA GLY A 84 -4.96 22.59 -9.73
C GLY A 84 -4.26 23.41 -8.65
N ARG A 85 -4.27 22.87 -7.44
CA ARG A 85 -3.77 23.48 -6.19
C ARG A 85 -3.36 22.36 -5.21
N VAL A 86 -2.77 22.74 -4.07
CA VAL A 86 -2.61 21.80 -2.96
C VAL A 86 -3.98 21.56 -2.37
N VAL A 87 -4.43 20.30 -2.35
CA VAL A 87 -5.77 19.89 -1.91
C VAL A 87 -5.67 18.73 -0.93
N VAL A 88 -6.65 18.61 -0.04
CA VAL A 88 -6.83 17.43 0.81
C VAL A 88 -7.55 16.37 -0.02
N VAL A 89 -6.92 15.22 -0.24
CA VAL A 89 -7.48 14.14 -1.08
C VAL A 89 -8.00 12.95 -0.27
N GLY A 90 -7.76 12.96 1.05
CA GLY A 90 -8.24 11.92 1.94
C GLY A 90 -7.65 12.07 3.33
N HIS A 91 -7.92 11.07 4.18
CA HIS A 91 -7.40 10.99 5.52
C HIS A 91 -6.96 9.56 5.83
N ARG A 92 -5.83 9.39 6.52
CA ARG A 92 -5.24 8.08 6.81
C ARG A 92 -4.70 8.00 8.23
N TRP A 93 -4.85 6.84 8.87
CA TRP A 93 -4.10 6.47 10.07
C TRP A 93 -2.75 5.88 9.68
N LEU A 94 -1.69 6.24 10.40
CA LEU A 94 -0.33 5.79 10.13
C LEU A 94 0.04 4.67 11.09
N LEU A 95 -0.25 3.43 10.72
CA LEU A 95 -0.15 2.26 11.60
C LEU A 95 1.26 1.71 11.78
N GLY A 96 2.28 2.40 11.25
CA GLY A 96 3.68 2.01 11.31
C GLY A 96 4.17 1.50 9.95
N PRO A 97 3.96 0.23 9.60
CA PRO A 97 4.43 -0.34 8.33
C PRO A 97 3.56 0.03 7.12
N LEU A 98 2.33 0.47 7.37
CA LEU A 98 1.37 0.90 6.35
C LEU A 98 0.54 2.07 6.84
N ALA A 99 -0.13 2.74 5.92
CA ALA A 99 -1.18 3.69 6.20
C ALA A 99 -2.55 3.11 5.81
N LEU A 100 -3.59 3.46 6.55
CA LEU A 100 -4.94 2.91 6.40
C LEU A 100 -5.96 4.06 6.32
N ASP A 101 -6.84 4.05 5.32
CA ASP A 101 -7.95 5.00 5.25
C ASP A 101 -9.21 4.51 5.96
N ALA A 102 -10.26 5.33 5.97
CA ALA A 102 -11.52 5.00 6.61
C ALA A 102 -12.22 3.80 5.94
N GLU A 103 -12.02 3.59 4.63
CA GLU A 103 -12.62 2.50 3.87
C GLU A 103 -11.88 1.16 4.06
N GLY A 104 -10.75 1.15 4.78
CA GLY A 104 -9.93 -0.04 4.98
C GLY A 104 -8.92 -0.30 3.86
N ARG A 105 -8.68 0.68 2.98
CA ARG A 105 -7.65 0.58 1.94
C ARG A 105 -6.29 0.87 2.54
N ALA A 106 -5.35 -0.04 2.29
CA ALA A 106 -3.97 0.10 2.73
C ALA A 106 -3.12 0.84 1.69
N TYR A 107 -2.17 1.61 2.20
CA TYR A 107 -1.21 2.41 1.43
C TYR A 107 0.19 2.19 1.98
N SER A 108 1.19 2.45 1.13
CA SER A 108 2.57 2.57 1.59
C SER A 108 2.68 3.63 2.69
N MET A 109 3.51 3.35 3.70
CA MET A 109 3.71 4.30 4.78
C MET A 109 4.35 5.59 4.23
N SER A 110 3.72 6.70 4.58
CA SER A 110 4.24 8.04 4.35
C SER A 110 4.48 8.72 5.69
N ARG A 111 5.58 9.45 5.80
CA ARG A 111 5.90 10.20 7.01
C ARG A 111 4.88 11.31 7.23
N ALA A 112 4.31 11.39 8.44
CA ALA A 112 3.62 12.59 8.89
C ALA A 112 4.63 13.71 9.18
N VAL A 113 4.35 14.88 8.63
CA VAL A 113 5.14 16.09 8.85
C VAL A 113 4.20 17.25 9.21
N PRO A 114 4.66 18.23 10.01
CA PRO A 114 3.95 19.50 10.13
C PRO A 114 3.74 20.13 8.75
N LEU A 115 2.57 20.74 8.53
CA LEU A 115 2.28 21.45 7.28
C LEU A 115 3.28 22.59 7.03
N VAL A 116 3.68 23.29 8.08
CA VAL A 116 4.74 24.29 8.06
C VAL A 116 5.81 23.86 9.07
N PRO A 117 7.00 23.44 8.62
CA PRO A 117 8.08 23.02 9.52
C PRO A 117 8.67 24.19 10.34
N ASP A 118 9.18 23.88 11.53
CA ASP A 118 9.76 24.86 12.48
C ASP A 118 11.20 25.31 12.18
N PHE A 119 11.78 24.94 11.04
CA PHE A 119 13.11 25.43 10.64
C PHE A 119 13.02 26.84 10.02
N PRO A 120 14.10 27.65 10.05
CA PRO A 120 14.10 28.99 9.48
C PRO A 120 13.81 28.93 7.98
N LEU A 121 12.56 29.21 7.63
CA LEU A 121 12.04 29.21 6.26
C LEU A 121 12.70 30.27 5.35
N SER A 122 13.56 31.12 5.92
CA SER A 122 14.45 32.05 5.21
C SER A 122 15.51 31.34 4.37
N GLN A 123 15.86 30.10 4.70
CA GLN A 123 16.86 29.31 3.95
C GLN A 123 16.29 28.64 2.69
N LEU A 124 14.95 28.53 2.57
CA LEU A 124 14.26 27.92 1.43
C LEU A 124 12.99 28.72 1.04
N PRO A 125 13.13 29.94 0.49
CA PRO A 125 12.00 30.85 0.26
C PRO A 125 10.92 30.27 -0.67
N GLY A 126 11.30 29.46 -1.66
CA GLY A 126 10.36 28.78 -2.55
C GLY A 126 9.47 27.77 -1.82
N LEU A 127 10.07 26.99 -0.91
CA LEU A 127 9.35 26.00 -0.09
C LEU A 127 8.41 26.70 0.90
N ASN A 128 8.85 27.79 1.53
CA ASN A 128 8.03 28.62 2.41
C ASN A 128 6.77 29.13 1.71
N LYS A 129 6.93 29.72 0.51
CA LYS A 129 5.80 30.21 -0.30
C LYS A 129 4.83 29.08 -0.66
N LYS A 130 5.34 27.88 -0.99
CA LYS A 130 4.51 26.69 -1.27
C LYS A 130 3.69 26.28 -0.05
N MET A 131 4.31 26.19 1.14
CA MET A 131 3.64 25.77 2.37
C MET A 131 2.64 26.79 2.90
N ARG A 132 2.95 28.10 2.83
CA ARG A 132 1.96 29.15 3.14
C ARG A 132 0.74 29.09 2.23
N LYS A 133 0.95 28.86 0.92
CA LYS A 133 -0.17 28.67 -0.03
C LYS A 133 -0.95 27.41 0.27
N ALA A 134 -0.29 26.31 0.62
CA ALA A 134 -0.95 25.07 1.01
C ALA A 134 -1.87 25.31 2.21
N ARG A 135 -1.36 25.94 3.28
CA ARG A 135 -2.13 26.34 4.46
C ARG A 135 -3.39 27.15 4.12
N LEU A 136 -3.25 28.19 3.29
CA LEU A 136 -4.39 29.02 2.89
C LEU A 136 -5.45 28.25 2.09
N ARG A 137 -5.04 27.21 1.34
CA ARG A 137 -5.93 26.43 0.47
C ARG A 137 -6.61 25.28 1.21
N THR A 138 -5.93 24.69 2.19
CA THR A 138 -6.45 23.56 2.96
C THR A 138 -7.16 23.99 4.23
N GLY A 139 -6.93 25.23 4.70
CA GLY A 139 -7.48 25.74 5.96
C GLY A 139 -6.87 25.10 7.21
N LEU A 140 -5.87 24.24 7.06
CA LEU A 140 -5.25 23.52 8.17
C LEU A 140 -4.34 24.45 9.00
N ALA A 141 -4.20 24.14 10.29
CA ALA A 141 -3.25 24.81 11.15
C ALA A 141 -1.80 24.53 10.70
N PRO A 142 -0.84 25.46 10.93
CA PRO A 142 0.54 25.30 10.48
C PRO A 142 1.25 24.08 11.11
N ASP A 143 0.96 23.79 12.37
CA ASP A 143 1.48 22.67 13.15
C ASP A 143 0.71 21.36 12.92
N ARG A 144 -0.40 21.41 12.17
CA ARG A 144 -1.19 20.23 11.84
C ARG A 144 -0.31 19.23 11.10
N GLN A 145 -0.26 18.00 11.63
CA GLN A 145 0.38 16.88 10.95
C GLN A 145 -0.38 16.55 9.67
N VAL A 146 0.35 16.39 8.58
CA VAL A 146 -0.16 16.01 7.26
C VAL A 146 0.76 14.97 6.63
N THR A 147 0.23 14.24 5.65
CA THR A 147 1.01 13.37 4.77
C THR A 147 0.88 13.86 3.34
N TRP A 148 1.86 13.55 2.49
CA TRP A 148 1.79 13.85 1.06
C TRP A 148 1.47 12.58 0.30
N ALA A 149 0.49 12.65 -0.60
CA ALA A 149 0.15 11.55 -1.48
C ALA A 149 1.37 11.22 -2.36
N SER A 150 1.91 10.01 -2.19
CA SER A 150 3.02 9.49 -2.99
C SER A 150 2.62 8.28 -3.83
N MET A 151 1.59 7.54 -3.40
CA MET A 151 1.22 6.23 -3.94
C MET A 151 -0.29 6.03 -3.87
N ASP A 152 -0.80 5.31 -4.87
CA ASP A 152 -2.15 4.75 -4.90
C ASP A 152 -2.35 3.67 -3.81
N PRO A 153 -3.61 3.33 -3.47
CA PRO A 153 -3.85 2.23 -2.54
C PRO A 153 -3.31 0.93 -3.12
N TYR A 154 -2.92 0.00 -2.25
CA TYR A 154 -2.52 -1.34 -2.67
C TYR A 154 -3.68 -2.05 -3.36
N VAL A 155 -3.42 -2.55 -4.57
CA VAL A 155 -4.31 -3.47 -5.26
C VAL A 155 -3.99 -4.88 -4.76
N LEU A 156 -4.93 -5.46 -4.02
CA LEU A 156 -4.75 -6.77 -3.42
C LEU A 156 -5.23 -7.87 -4.38
N ASP A 157 -4.42 -8.18 -5.38
CA ASP A 157 -4.71 -9.21 -6.38
C ASP A 157 -4.13 -10.58 -5.97
N PRO A 158 -4.97 -11.60 -5.74
CA PRO A 158 -4.51 -12.97 -5.46
C PRO A 158 -3.58 -13.56 -6.52
N ALA A 159 -3.77 -13.22 -7.81
CA ALA A 159 -2.93 -13.74 -8.88
C ALA A 159 -1.47 -13.26 -8.75
N VAL A 160 -1.27 -12.00 -8.32
CA VAL A 160 0.05 -11.46 -8.00
C VAL A 160 0.68 -12.24 -6.83
N GLY A 161 -0.14 -12.64 -5.85
CA GLY A 161 0.30 -13.47 -4.73
C GLY A 161 0.79 -14.85 -5.17
N VAL A 162 0.06 -15.48 -6.09
CA VAL A 162 0.45 -16.76 -6.70
C VAL A 162 1.78 -16.65 -7.46
N GLU A 163 1.95 -15.56 -8.22
CA GLU A 163 3.15 -15.37 -9.06
C GLU A 163 4.39 -14.98 -8.26
N THR A 164 4.21 -14.19 -7.19
CA THR A 164 5.35 -13.53 -6.51
C THR A 164 5.52 -13.95 -5.05
N GLY A 165 4.62 -14.78 -4.52
CA GLY A 165 4.58 -15.14 -3.09
C GLY A 165 4.15 -14.00 -2.17
N ARG A 166 3.75 -12.85 -2.73
CA ARG A 166 3.38 -11.65 -1.98
C ARG A 166 2.37 -10.78 -2.73
N VAL A 167 1.63 -9.97 -2.00
CA VAL A 167 0.75 -8.94 -2.55
C VAL A 167 1.02 -7.64 -1.81
N ALA A 168 1.63 -6.67 -2.48
CA ALA A 168 2.20 -5.48 -1.84
C ALA A 168 3.17 -5.84 -0.69
N CYS A 169 2.87 -5.43 0.54
CA CYS A 169 3.63 -5.79 1.74
C CYS A 169 3.05 -7.01 2.48
N PHE A 170 2.10 -7.73 1.89
CA PHE A 170 1.45 -8.89 2.50
C PHE A 170 1.98 -10.20 1.92
N GLY A 171 2.10 -11.20 2.76
CA GLY A 171 2.52 -12.56 2.41
C GLY A 171 1.55 -13.58 2.98
N LYS A 172 1.89 -14.85 2.74
CA LYS A 172 1.14 -16.02 3.21
C LYS A 172 2.10 -16.96 3.94
N GLY A 173 1.77 -17.36 5.17
CA GLY A 173 2.47 -18.42 5.90
C GLY A 173 2.17 -19.80 5.32
N GLU A 174 2.90 -20.83 5.77
CA GLU A 174 2.66 -22.22 5.32
C GLU A 174 1.24 -22.72 5.65
N ASP A 175 0.64 -22.19 6.71
CA ASP A 175 -0.71 -22.48 7.19
C ASP A 175 -1.81 -21.58 6.57
N GLY A 176 -1.43 -20.69 5.65
CA GLY A 176 -2.34 -19.69 5.09
C GLY A 176 -2.55 -18.46 5.99
N THR A 177 -1.80 -18.31 7.08
CA THR A 177 -1.88 -17.11 7.93
C THR A 177 -1.39 -15.90 7.15
N PRO A 178 -2.15 -14.78 7.10
CA PRO A 178 -1.67 -13.56 6.48
C PRO A 178 -0.48 -12.96 7.23
N LEU A 179 0.58 -12.68 6.50
CA LEU A 179 1.80 -12.08 7.03
C LEU A 179 1.96 -10.65 6.54
N LEU A 180 2.53 -9.81 7.38
CA LEU A 180 3.15 -8.55 6.98
C LEU A 180 4.63 -8.81 6.71
N LEU A 181 5.05 -8.61 5.47
CA LEU A 181 6.42 -8.77 5.02
C LEU A 181 7.22 -7.50 5.29
N SER A 182 8.44 -7.70 5.79
CA SER A 182 9.46 -6.65 5.84
C SER A 182 10.15 -6.53 4.48
N THR A 183 11.05 -5.55 4.34
CA THR A 183 11.97 -5.47 3.20
C THR A 183 12.92 -6.68 3.11
N ASP A 184 13.09 -7.43 4.20
CA ASP A 184 13.87 -8.67 4.21
C ASP A 184 12.94 -9.90 3.96
N PRO A 185 13.16 -10.66 2.86
CA PRO A 185 12.27 -11.73 2.39
C PRO A 185 11.97 -12.88 3.37
N GLY A 186 12.73 -13.03 4.47
CA GLY A 186 12.51 -14.09 5.46
C GLY A 186 11.81 -13.67 6.76
N SER A 187 11.45 -12.39 6.92
CA SER A 187 11.07 -11.80 8.21
C SER A 187 9.60 -11.37 8.30
N GLY A 188 8.70 -12.20 7.75
CA GLY A 188 7.26 -11.97 7.83
C GLY A 188 6.73 -12.10 9.27
N ARG A 189 5.91 -11.14 9.70
CA ARG A 189 5.20 -11.20 11.00
C ARG A 189 3.71 -11.46 10.76
N PRO A 190 3.01 -12.22 11.61
CA PRO A 190 1.56 -12.37 11.47
C PRO A 190 0.85 -11.00 11.48
N LEU A 191 -0.02 -10.78 10.49
CA LEU A 191 -0.62 -9.47 10.26
C LEU A 191 -1.57 -9.04 11.39
N GLU A 192 -2.39 -9.97 11.87
CA GLU A 192 -3.41 -9.71 12.90
C GLU A 192 -2.82 -9.11 14.19
N PRO A 193 -1.81 -9.71 14.86
CA PRO A 193 -1.24 -9.13 16.07
C PRO A 193 -0.52 -7.79 15.80
N VAL A 194 0.08 -7.62 14.62
CA VAL A 194 0.72 -6.34 14.25
C VAL A 194 -0.32 -5.22 14.15
N LEU A 195 -1.46 -5.48 13.48
CA LEU A 195 -2.55 -4.51 13.37
C LEU A 195 -3.19 -4.24 14.73
N ALA A 196 -3.45 -5.27 15.53
CA ALA A 196 -4.01 -5.13 16.87
C ALA A 196 -3.12 -4.24 17.76
N GLU A 197 -1.81 -4.48 17.77
CA GLU A 197 -0.85 -3.67 18.50
C GLU A 197 -0.85 -2.21 18.01
N ALA A 198 -0.83 -2.00 16.69
CA ALA A 198 -0.81 -0.66 16.10
C ALA A 198 -2.09 0.15 16.40
N VAL A 199 -3.26 -0.50 16.34
CA VAL A 199 -4.56 0.10 16.66
C VAL A 199 -4.62 0.44 18.15
N ALA A 200 -4.29 -0.51 19.03
CA ALA A 200 -4.29 -0.29 20.48
C ALA A 200 -3.37 0.88 20.86
N ARG A 201 -2.19 0.96 20.25
CA ARG A 201 -1.24 2.06 20.46
C ARG A 201 -1.79 3.42 20.01
N HIS A 202 -2.52 3.48 18.90
CA HIS A 202 -3.19 4.71 18.45
C HIS A 202 -4.26 5.14 19.43
N ILE A 203 -5.16 4.23 19.82
CA ILE A 203 -6.24 4.51 20.77
C ILE A 203 -5.64 5.05 22.08
N ALA A 204 -4.64 4.36 22.64
CA ALA A 204 -3.99 4.76 23.89
C ALA A 204 -3.31 6.14 23.84
N ARG A 205 -2.79 6.56 22.69
CA ARG A 205 -2.19 7.90 22.53
C ARG A 205 -3.24 9.01 22.52
N HIS A 206 -4.46 8.69 22.08
CA HIS A 206 -5.55 9.65 21.92
C HIS A 206 -6.50 9.71 23.11
N THR A 207 -6.60 8.65 23.92
CA THR A 207 -7.35 8.68 25.20
C THR A 207 -6.60 9.34 26.35
N ARG A 208 -5.27 9.52 26.25
CA ARG A 208 -4.44 10.18 27.28
C ARG A 208 -4.35 11.71 27.13
N ARG A 209 -5.03 12.29 26.15
CA ARG A 209 -5.10 13.74 25.91
C ARG A 209 -6.50 14.24 26.24
#